data_AF-A0A7M3MLV8-F1
#
_entry.id   AF-A0A7M3MLV8-F1
#
_cell.length_a   1.000
_cell.length_b   1.000
_cell.length_c   1.000
_cell.angle_alpha   90.00
_cell.angle_beta   90.00
_cell.angle_gamma   90.00
#
_symmetry.space_group_name_H-M   'P 1'
#
loop_
_entity.id
_entity.type
_entity.pdbx_description
1 polymer ?
#
loop_
_entity_poly.entity_id
_entity_poly.type
_entity_poly.pdbx_seq_one_letter_code
_entity_poly.pdbx_strand_id
1 'polypeptide(L)'
;WTEPILHELTAGASSPRRAADLLALLLRGPILAVEGLQDWEVAAQLYLSARSRGLIVRSSIDCLIAAVALRTGSPVLARDRGLDALAQVSDLVVEHPQ
;
A
#
# COMPACT_ATOMS: atom_id res chain seq x y z
N TRP A 1 3.62 -9.41 -1.14
CA TRP A 1 2.79 -8.33 -1.72
C TRP A 1 1.38 -8.40 -1.16
N THR A 2 0.57 -7.36 -1.27
CA THR A 2 -0.86 -7.38 -0.88
C THR A 2 -1.74 -7.18 -2.12
N GLU A 3 -3.01 -7.57 -2.06
CA GLU A 3 -3.95 -7.45 -3.20
C GLU A 3 -4.06 -6.01 -3.75
N PRO A 4 -4.04 -4.95 -2.93
CA PRO A 4 -4.02 -3.59 -3.44
C PRO A 4 -2.79 -3.27 -4.30
N ILE A 5 -1.60 -3.79 -3.98
CA ILE A 5 -0.39 -3.65 -4.81
C ILE A 5 -0.58 -4.36 -6.15
N LEU A 6 -1.15 -5.58 -6.12
CA LEU A 6 -1.46 -6.33 -7.34
C LEU A 6 -2.46 -5.55 -8.21
N HIS A 7 -3.49 -4.96 -7.60
CA HIS A 7 -4.47 -4.13 -8.29
C HIS A 7 -3.80 -2.90 -8.93
N GLU A 8 -3.00 -2.13 -8.20
CA GLU A 8 -2.33 -0.95 -8.77
C GLU A 8 -1.37 -1.29 -9.92
N LEU A 9 -0.58 -2.35 -9.77
CA LEU A 9 0.36 -2.77 -10.81
C LEU A 9 -0.36 -3.31 -12.07
N THR A 10 -1.45 -4.05 -11.89
CA THR A 10 -2.21 -4.60 -13.03
C THR A 10 -3.08 -3.54 -13.69
N ALA A 11 -3.72 -2.65 -12.93
CA ALA A 11 -4.49 -1.52 -13.45
C ALA A 11 -3.61 -0.48 -14.16
N GLY A 12 -2.36 -0.30 -13.69
CA GLY A 12 -1.38 0.58 -14.32
C GLY A 12 -0.68 -0.01 -15.55
N ALA A 13 -0.98 -1.25 -15.93
CA ALA A 13 -0.35 -1.88 -17.08
C ALA A 13 -0.83 -1.27 -18.41
N SER A 14 0.08 -1.09 -19.36
CA SER A 14 -0.23 -0.50 -20.68
C SER A 14 -1.04 -1.42 -21.61
N SER A 15 -1.22 -2.70 -21.24
CA SER A 15 -2.01 -3.66 -22.02
C SER A 15 -2.47 -4.84 -21.15
N PRO A 16 -3.53 -5.56 -21.57
CA PRO A 16 -3.98 -6.78 -20.88
C PRO A 16 -2.89 -7.87 -20.78
N ARG A 17 -2.05 -8.02 -21.81
CA ARG A 17 -0.92 -8.97 -21.79
C ARG A 17 0.07 -8.60 -20.70
N ARG A 18 0.46 -7.32 -20.61
CA ARG A 18 1.39 -6.86 -19.59
C ARG A 18 0.83 -7.03 -18.18
N ALA A 19 -0.47 -6.81 -17.99
CA ALA A 19 -1.14 -7.07 -16.71
C ALA A 19 -1.06 -8.56 -16.32
N ALA A 20 -1.32 -9.47 -17.27
CA ALA A 20 -1.21 -10.91 -17.03
C ALA A 20 0.22 -11.34 -16.69
N ASP A 21 1.23 -10.80 -17.37
CA ASP A 21 2.64 -11.09 -17.09
C ASP A 21 3.05 -10.59 -15.68
N LEU A 22 2.59 -9.41 -15.28
CA LEU A 22 2.82 -8.86 -13.93
C LEU A 22 2.15 -9.73 -12.87
N LEU A 23 0.89 -10.12 -13.09
CA LEU A 23 0.14 -10.98 -12.18
C LEU A 23 0.86 -12.32 -11.98
N ALA A 24 1.25 -12.98 -13.08
CA ALA A 24 1.97 -14.26 -13.02
C ALA A 24 3.30 -14.16 -12.27
N LEU A 25 4.03 -13.04 -12.42
CA LEU A 25 5.26 -12.78 -11.68
C LEU A 25 5.01 -12.60 -10.17
N LEU A 26 4.03 -11.76 -9.80
CA LEU A 26 3.74 -11.40 -8.41
C LEU A 26 3.20 -12.58 -7.59
N LEU A 27 2.41 -13.46 -8.22
CA LEU A 27 1.84 -14.66 -7.58
C LEU A 27 2.89 -15.71 -7.18
N ARG A 28 4.16 -15.54 -7.56
CA ARG A 28 5.26 -16.41 -7.13
C ARG A 28 5.75 -16.11 -5.71
N GLY A 29 5.39 -14.96 -5.15
CA GLY A 29 5.77 -14.52 -3.81
C GLY A 29 4.64 -14.66 -2.78
N PRO A 30 4.95 -14.48 -1.48
CA PRO A 30 3.93 -14.50 -0.44
C PRO A 30 2.95 -13.34 -0.59
N ILE A 31 1.67 -13.63 -0.35
CA ILE A 31 0.59 -12.64 -0.32
C ILE A 31 0.26 -12.33 1.14
N LEU A 32 0.45 -11.07 1.51
CA LEU A 32 -0.02 -10.48 2.77
C LEU A 32 -1.42 -9.95 2.51
N ALA A 33 -2.41 -10.81 2.71
CA ALA A 33 -3.79 -10.51 2.34
C ALA A 33 -4.36 -9.35 3.18
N VAL A 34 -5.21 -8.52 2.58
CA VAL A 34 -6.10 -7.61 3.33
C VAL A 34 -7.02 -8.46 4.21
N GLU A 35 -7.06 -8.14 5.49
CA GLU A 35 -7.76 -8.95 6.49
C GLU A 35 -8.98 -8.21 7.04
N GLY A 36 -10.17 -8.71 6.70
CA GLY A 36 -11.44 -8.27 7.28
C GLY A 36 -11.73 -6.77 7.18
N LEU A 37 -12.60 -6.28 8.05
CA LEU A 37 -12.97 -4.86 8.12
C LEU A 37 -11.85 -4.01 8.78
N GLN A 38 -11.05 -4.61 9.66
CA GLN A 38 -10.01 -3.93 10.44
C GLN A 38 -8.99 -3.19 9.59
N ASP A 39 -8.51 -3.78 8.48
CA ASP A 39 -7.51 -3.12 7.63
C ASP A 39 -8.09 -1.87 6.95
N TRP A 40 -9.38 -1.88 6.62
CA TRP A 40 -10.08 -0.72 6.05
C TRP A 40 -10.32 0.38 7.09
N GLU A 41 -10.66 0.01 8.32
CA GLU A 41 -10.82 0.95 9.43
C GLU A 41 -9.48 1.64 9.76
N VAL A 42 -8.39 0.86 9.84
CA VAL A 42 -7.04 1.41 10.04
C VAL A 42 -6.64 2.32 8.87
N ALA A 43 -6.93 1.93 7.63
CA ALA A 43 -6.68 2.77 6.46
C ALA A 43 -7.42 4.14 6.54
N ALA A 44 -8.69 4.12 6.95
CA ALA A 44 -9.46 5.36 7.14
C ALA A 44 -8.87 6.22 8.27
N GLN A 45 -8.46 5.61 9.39
CA GLN A 45 -7.81 6.31 10.50
C GLN A 45 -6.48 6.95 10.08
N LEU A 46 -5.66 6.25 9.31
CA LEU A 46 -4.42 6.76 8.75
C LEU A 46 -4.66 8.00 7.88
N TYR A 47 -5.65 7.95 6.99
CA TYR A 47 -6.01 9.07 6.13
C TYR A 47 -6.43 10.30 6.96
N LEU A 48 -7.29 10.11 7.97
CA LEU A 48 -7.73 11.19 8.84
C LEU A 48 -6.58 11.78 9.67
N SER A 49 -5.67 10.93 10.17
CA SER A 49 -4.49 11.35 10.93
C SER A 49 -3.48 12.14 10.08
N ALA A 50 -3.26 11.73 8.84
CA ALA A 50 -2.43 12.49 7.91
C ALA A 50 -3.07 13.85 7.59
N ARG A 51 -4.38 13.85 7.27
CA ARG A 51 -5.13 15.06 6.95
C ARG A 51 -5.17 16.06 8.10
N SER A 52 -5.37 15.60 9.34
CA SER A 52 -5.40 16.48 10.51
C SER A 52 -4.06 17.19 10.76
N ARG A 53 -2.97 16.64 10.24
CA ARG A 53 -1.62 17.21 10.28
C ARG A 53 -1.23 17.98 9.01
N GLY A 54 -2.18 18.20 8.09
CA GLY A 54 -1.93 18.90 6.82
C GLY A 54 -1.06 18.12 5.83
N LEU A 55 -0.87 16.82 6.05
CA LEU A 55 -0.11 15.95 5.15
C LEU A 55 -1.01 15.47 4.01
N ILE A 56 -0.44 15.41 2.80
CA ILE A 56 -1.17 15.05 1.60
C ILE A 56 -0.99 13.55 1.34
N VAL A 57 -2.08 12.80 1.49
CA VAL A 57 -2.19 11.40 1.04
C VAL A 57 -3.19 11.38 -0.11
N ARG A 58 -2.75 10.94 -1.30
CA ARG A 58 -3.52 11.08 -2.55
C ARG A 58 -4.34 9.84 -2.90
N SER A 59 -4.08 8.72 -2.26
CA SER A 59 -4.71 7.43 -2.54
C SER A 59 -5.19 6.80 -1.25
N SER A 60 -6.47 6.39 -1.22
CA SER A 60 -6.99 5.54 -0.15
C SER A 60 -6.38 4.14 -0.20
N ILE A 61 -5.87 3.71 -1.37
CA ILE A 61 -5.16 2.44 -1.52
C ILE A 61 -3.81 2.49 -0.79
N ASP A 62 -3.09 3.62 -0.80
CA ASP A 62 -1.84 3.77 -0.03
C ASP A 62 -2.09 3.55 1.47
N CYS A 63 -3.19 4.08 1.99
CA CYS A 63 -3.59 3.86 3.37
C CYS A 63 -3.90 2.38 3.66
N LEU A 64 -4.51 1.66 2.71
CA LEU A 64 -4.79 0.23 2.86
C LEU A 64 -3.51 -0.61 2.81
N ILE A 65 -2.57 -0.27 1.91
CA ILE A 65 -1.24 -0.89 1.87
C ILE A 65 -0.52 -0.67 3.19
N ALA A 66 -0.54 0.55 3.73
CA ALA A 66 0.03 0.88 5.02
C ALA A 66 -0.63 0.12 6.17
N ALA A 67 -1.95 -0.05 6.16
CA ALA A 67 -2.67 -0.83 7.17
C ALA A 67 -2.21 -2.30 7.19
N VAL A 68 -2.11 -2.94 6.01
CA VAL A 68 -1.58 -4.32 5.90
C VAL A 68 -0.15 -4.39 6.39
N ALA A 69 0.70 -3.42 6.03
CA ALA A 69 2.10 -3.36 6.43
C ALA A 69 2.25 -3.24 7.95
N LEU A 70 1.48 -2.35 8.58
CA LEU A 70 1.44 -2.18 10.04
C LEU A 70 1.00 -3.45 10.76
N ARG A 71 -0.09 -4.09 10.30
CA ARG A 71 -0.58 -5.35 10.90
C ARG A 71 0.43 -6.48 10.79
N THR A 72 1.12 -6.58 9.66
CA THR A 72 2.06 -7.67 9.39
C THR A 72 3.50 -7.37 9.84
N GLY A 73 3.76 -6.17 10.37
CA GLY A 73 5.10 -5.74 10.75
C GLY A 73 6.08 -5.68 9.58
N SER A 74 5.59 -5.49 8.36
CA SER A 74 6.40 -5.51 7.13
C SER A 74 6.74 -4.08 6.68
N PRO A 75 8.00 -3.80 6.29
CA PRO A 75 8.34 -2.52 5.66
C PRO A 75 7.70 -2.41 4.27
N VAL A 76 7.44 -1.18 3.82
CA VAL A 76 6.94 -0.89 2.48
C VAL A 76 8.06 -0.29 1.63
N LEU A 77 8.50 -1.03 0.61
CA LEU A 77 9.42 -0.50 -0.39
C LEU A 77 8.66 0.39 -1.38
N ALA A 78 8.92 1.69 -1.36
CA ALA A 78 8.20 2.66 -2.19
C ALA A 78 9.05 3.84 -2.64
N ARG A 79 8.56 4.52 -3.69
CA ARG A 79 9.03 5.85 -4.13
C ARG A 79 7.84 6.81 -4.19
N ASP A 80 6.98 6.77 -3.16
CA ASP A 80 5.78 7.60 -3.07
C ASP A 80 5.78 8.45 -1.80
N ARG A 81 5.68 9.77 -1.97
CA ARG A 81 5.60 10.74 -0.87
C ARG A 81 4.35 10.58 0.00
N GLY A 82 3.31 9.93 -0.52
CA GLY A 82 2.09 9.60 0.22
C GLY A 82 2.37 8.58 1.33
N LEU A 83 3.19 7.57 1.06
CA LEU A 83 3.62 6.61 2.09
C LEU A 83 4.57 7.26 3.09
N ASP A 84 5.44 8.17 2.65
CA ASP A 84 6.27 8.98 3.56
C ASP A 84 5.43 9.86 4.50
N ALA A 85 4.31 10.39 4.00
CA ALA A 85 3.35 11.12 4.82
C ALA A 85 2.66 10.20 5.86
N LEU A 86 2.36 8.95 5.49
CA LEU A 86 1.78 7.97 6.41
C LEU A 86 2.77 7.53 7.50
N ALA A 87 4.05 7.39 7.17
CA ALA A 87 5.13 7.13 8.13
C ALA A 87 5.32 8.26 9.15
N GLN A 88 4.89 9.48 8.85
CA GLN A 88 4.94 10.59 9.82
C GLN A 88 3.85 10.50 10.89
N VAL A 89 2.78 9.71 10.67
CA VAL A 89 1.60 9.64 11.55
C VAL A 89 1.33 8.24 12.11
N SER A 90 2.25 7.29 11.90
CA SER A 90 2.13 5.90 12.32
C SER A 90 3.52 5.26 12.46
N ASP A 91 3.57 4.01 12.92
CA ASP A 91 4.82 3.23 12.99
C ASP A 91 5.21 2.58 11.63
N LEU A 92 4.66 3.08 10.53
CA LEU A 92 4.94 2.55 9.19
C LEU A 92 6.42 2.77 8.83
N VAL A 93 7.09 1.69 8.46
CA VAL A 93 8.46 1.73 7.93
C VAL A 93 8.40 1.79 6.42
N VAL A 94 8.95 2.86 5.84
CA VAL A 94 9.07 3.02 4.39
C VAL A 94 10.55 2.90 4.01
N GLU A 95 10.82 1.99 3.08
CA GLU A 95 12.13 1.82 2.46
C GLU A 95 12.12 2.40 1.04
N HIS A 96 13.25 2.89 0.58
CA HIS A 96 13.39 3.43 -0.77
C HIS A 96 14.35 2.56 -1.59
N PRO A 97 14.00 2.24 -2.85
CA PRO A 97 14.90 1.52 -3.73
C PRO A 97 16.12 2.39 -4.07
N GLN A 98 17.31 1.78 -4.06
CA GLN A 98 18.58 2.40 -4.46
C GLN A 98 18.53 2.91 -5.91
#